data_AF-A0A0S8I5K7-F1
#
_entry.id   AF-A0A0S8I5K7-F1
#
_cell.length_a   1.000
_cell.length_b   1.000
_cell.length_c   1.000
_cell.angle_alpha   90.00
_cell.angle_beta   90.00
_cell.angle_gamma   90.00
#
_symmetry.space_group_name_H-M   'P 1'
#
loop_
_entity.id
_entity.type
_entity.pdbx_description
1 polymer ?
#
loop_
_entity_poly.entity_id
_entity_poly.type
_entity_poly.pdbx_seq_one_letter_code
_entity_poly.pdbx_strand_id
1 'polypeptide(L)'
;KRWHFDPQTLAWANLVLRDLPPCDIVIIDELGPLEFSRDEGLQEGMRIVDDKRFPEMCVVVRPELLLRALQRWPWAEVLDVSKDNNTQDS
;
A
#
# COMPACT_ATOMS: atom_id res chain seq x y z
N LYS A 1 5.54 -22.51 4.46
CA LYS A 1 5.24 -22.24 3.03
C LYS A 1 6.26 -21.22 2.53
N ARG A 2 7.05 -21.54 1.49
CA ARG A 2 7.86 -20.54 0.81
C ARG A 2 7.01 -19.96 -0.31
N TRP A 3 6.61 -18.70 -0.18
CA TRP A 3 6.07 -17.94 -1.29
C TRP A 3 7.21 -17.76 -2.30
N HIS A 4 7.01 -18.21 -3.53
CA HIS A 4 7.97 -17.99 -4.61
C HIS A 4 7.46 -16.83 -5.45
N PHE A 5 8.21 -15.74 -5.46
CA PHE A 5 7.94 -14.64 -6.38
C PHE A 5 8.64 -14.94 -7.69
N ASP A 6 7.91 -14.87 -8.79
CA ASP A 6 8.50 -14.89 -10.12
C ASP A 6 9.02 -13.47 -10.44
N PRO A 7 10.34 -13.29 -10.63
CA PRO A 7 10.91 -11.99 -10.97
C PRO A 7 10.29 -11.35 -12.21
N GLN A 8 9.91 -12.15 -13.22
CA GLN A 8 9.29 -11.63 -14.44
C GLN A 8 7.87 -11.11 -14.16
N THR A 9 7.11 -11.83 -13.33
CA THR A 9 5.78 -11.38 -12.90
C THR A 9 5.87 -10.09 -12.09
N LEU A 10 6.82 -9.98 -11.16
CA LEU A 10 7.04 -8.75 -10.40
C LEU A 10 7.45 -7.57 -11.30
N ALA A 11 8.34 -7.79 -12.27
CA ALA A 11 8.76 -6.75 -13.20
C ALA A 11 7.58 -6.24 -14.04
N TRP A 12 6.75 -7.16 -14.56
CA TRP A 12 5.54 -6.81 -15.29
C TRP A 12 4.55 -6.03 -14.43
N ALA A 13 4.27 -6.48 -13.20
CA ALA A 13 3.34 -5.81 -12.31
C ALA A 13 3.81 -4.38 -11.93
N ASN A 14 5.11 -4.18 -11.72
CA ASN A 14 5.68 -2.85 -11.54
C ASN A 14 5.48 -1.97 -12.79
N LEU A 15 5.67 -2.50 -14.01
CA LEU A 15 5.36 -1.74 -15.24
C LEU A 15 3.89 -1.32 -15.29
N VAL A 16 2.96 -2.22 -14.96
CA VAL A 16 1.53 -1.88 -14.91
C VAL A 16 1.24 -0.77 -13.90
N LEU A 17 1.83 -0.83 -12.70
CA LEU A 17 1.67 0.23 -11.68
C LEU A 17 2.27 1.57 -12.13
N ARG A 18 3.44 1.53 -12.78
CA ARG A 18 4.08 2.72 -13.36
C ARG A 18 3.20 3.36 -14.42
N ASP A 19 2.51 2.57 -15.24
CA ASP A 19 1.76 3.06 -16.39
C ASP A 19 0.25 3.25 -16.11
N LEU A 20 -0.16 3.23 -14.84
CA LEU A 20 -1.56 3.50 -14.47
C LEU A 20 -2.06 4.82 -15.08
N PRO A 21 -3.23 4.81 -15.76
CA PRO A 21 -3.82 6.04 -16.28
C PRO A 21 -4.27 6.95 -15.13
N PRO A 22 -4.49 8.25 -15.39
CA PRO A 22 -5.12 9.13 -14.41
C PRO A 22 -6.44 8.53 -13.88
N CYS A 23 -6.63 8.54 -12.57
CA CYS A 23 -7.86 8.14 -11.90
C CYS A 23 -8.05 8.91 -10.60
N ASP A 24 -9.27 8.92 -10.07
CA ASP A 24 -9.60 9.68 -8.87
C ASP A 24 -9.07 9.01 -7.59
N ILE A 25 -9.09 7.68 -7.55
CA ILE A 25 -8.65 6.88 -6.40
C ILE A 25 -7.80 5.69 -6.82
N VAL A 26 -6.72 5.44 -6.08
CA VAL A 26 -5.94 4.19 -6.15
C VAL A 26 -5.99 3.48 -4.80
N ILE A 27 -6.30 2.18 -4.84
CA ILE A 27 -6.32 1.31 -3.66
C ILE A 27 -5.25 0.24 -3.83
N ILE A 28 -4.32 0.15 -2.87
CA ILE A 28 -3.27 -0.87 -2.82
C ILE A 28 -3.51 -1.74 -1.59
N ASP A 29 -3.94 -2.99 -1.83
CA ASP A 29 -4.40 -3.92 -0.78
C ASP A 29 -3.30 -4.44 0.15
N GLU A 30 -2.02 -4.35 -0.22
CA GLU A 30 -0.94 -4.62 0.72
C GLU A 30 0.39 -3.99 0.28
N LEU A 31 1.01 -3.20 1.17
CA LEU A 31 2.43 -2.85 1.10
C LEU A 31 3.16 -3.43 2.32
N GLY A 32 4.07 -4.37 2.04
CA GLY A 32 4.58 -5.30 3.05
C GLY A 32 6.07 -5.14 3.35
N PRO A 33 6.64 -6.09 4.11
CA PRO A 33 8.04 -6.03 4.50
C PRO A 33 9.03 -6.06 3.32
N LEU A 34 8.64 -6.68 2.20
CA LEU A 34 9.46 -6.69 0.98
C LEU A 34 9.64 -5.26 0.47
N GLU A 35 8.53 -4.54 0.35
CA GLU A 35 8.54 -3.18 -0.17
C GLU A 35 9.23 -2.21 0.79
N PHE A 36 8.88 -2.28 2.08
CA PHE A 36 9.36 -1.36 3.11
C PHE A 36 10.82 -1.58 3.55
N SER A 37 11.35 -2.81 3.47
CA SER A 37 12.64 -3.15 4.12
C SER A 37 13.69 -3.70 3.16
N ARG A 38 13.26 -4.26 2.03
CA ARG A 38 14.15 -5.04 1.16
C ARG A 38 14.32 -4.43 -0.22
N ASP A 39 13.59 -3.36 -0.53
CA ASP A 39 13.55 -2.77 -1.88
C ASP A 39 13.18 -3.82 -2.95
N GLU A 40 12.34 -4.80 -2.55
CA GLU A 40 11.87 -5.92 -3.37
C GLU A 40 10.35 -5.82 -3.57
N GLY A 41 9.79 -6.61 -4.48
CA GLY A 41 8.34 -6.69 -4.69
C GLY A 41 7.77 -5.58 -5.56
N LEU A 42 6.61 -5.04 -5.20
CA LEU A 42 5.88 -4.03 -6.00
C LEU A 42 6.29 -2.60 -5.61
N GLN A 43 7.56 -2.26 -5.86
CA GLN A 43 8.15 -0.96 -5.53
C GLN A 43 7.43 0.25 -6.16
N GLU A 44 6.84 0.07 -7.34
CA GLU A 44 6.05 1.14 -7.98
C GLU A 44 4.79 1.48 -7.17
N GLY A 45 4.28 0.55 -6.36
CA GLY A 45 3.21 0.83 -5.39
C GLY A 45 3.65 1.83 -4.31
N MET A 46 4.88 1.72 -3.83
CA MET A 46 5.45 2.70 -2.89
C MET A 46 5.65 4.06 -3.57
N ARG A 47 6.18 4.07 -4.81
CA ARG A 47 6.41 5.31 -5.58
C ARG A 47 5.13 6.08 -5.85
N ILE A 48 4.03 5.39 -6.16
CA ILE A 48 2.72 6.03 -6.35
C ILE A 48 2.35 6.91 -5.14
N VAL A 49 2.57 6.39 -3.93
CA VAL A 49 2.27 7.09 -2.67
C VAL A 49 3.31 8.19 -2.40
N ASP A 50 4.60 7.89 -2.55
CA ASP A 50 5.69 8.85 -2.36
C ASP A 50 5.51 10.11 -3.23
N ASP A 51 5.17 9.91 -4.50
CA ASP A 51 5.01 10.97 -5.50
C ASP A 51 3.64 11.65 -5.42
N LYS A 52 2.73 11.17 -4.54
CA LYS A 52 1.34 11.61 -4.45
C LYS A 52 0.65 11.66 -5.82
N ARG A 53 0.82 10.59 -6.59
CA ARG A 53 0.51 10.59 -8.03
C ARG A 53 -0.99 10.71 -8.34
N PHE A 54 -1.86 10.39 -7.39
CA PHE A 54 -3.31 10.44 -7.54
C PHE A 54 -3.94 11.32 -6.45
N PRO A 55 -5.15 11.88 -6.70
CA PRO A 55 -5.85 12.69 -5.71
C PRO A 55 -6.09 11.93 -4.40
N GLU A 56 -6.62 10.72 -4.50
CA GLU A 56 -6.88 9.85 -3.35
C GLU A 56 -6.09 8.54 -3.48
N MET A 57 -5.43 8.14 -2.38
CA MET A 57 -4.63 6.91 -2.31
C MET A 57 -4.92 6.22 -0.99
N CYS A 58 -5.42 4.98 -1.05
CA CYS A 58 -5.62 4.13 0.11
C CYS A 58 -4.65 2.95 0.03
N VAL A 59 -3.82 2.79 1.05
CA VAL A 59 -2.90 1.66 1.15
C VAL A 59 -3.16 0.90 2.43
N VAL A 60 -3.19 -0.42 2.32
CA VAL A 60 -3.27 -1.29 3.48
C VAL A 60 -1.85 -1.68 3.87
N VAL A 61 -1.52 -1.48 5.13
CA VAL A 61 -0.26 -1.92 5.73
C VAL A 61 -0.57 -2.80 6.92
N ARG A 62 0.31 -3.77 7.19
CA ARG A 62 0.22 -4.57 8.41
C ARG A 62 0.46 -3.67 9.63
N PRO A 63 -0.20 -3.90 10.78
CA PRO A 63 -0.05 -3.06 11.97
C PRO A 63 1.42 -2.84 12.41
N GLU A 64 2.25 -3.87 12.29
CA GLU A 64 3.68 -3.81 12.62
C GLU A 64 4.50 -2.88 11.71
N LEU A 65 3.97 -2.50 10.54
CA LEU A 65 4.59 -1.57 9.59
C LEU A 65 4.03 -0.16 9.70
N LEU A 66 2.96 0.07 10.48
CA LEU A 66 2.27 1.36 10.56
C LEU A 66 3.22 2.51 10.91
N LEU A 67 4.10 2.32 11.90
CA LEU A 67 5.08 3.35 12.28
C LEU A 67 6.01 3.70 11.13
N ARG A 68 6.43 2.72 10.32
CA ARG A 68 7.31 2.95 9.16
C ARG A 68 6.55 3.64 8.03
N ALA A 69 5.28 3.27 7.82
CA ALA A 69 4.41 3.92 6.86
C ALA A 69 4.24 5.41 7.21
N LEU A 70 3.94 5.74 8.46
CA LEU A 70 3.81 7.13 8.92
C LEU A 70 5.12 7.91 8.94
N GLN A 71 6.27 7.24 9.14
CA GLN A 71 7.58 7.87 8.97
C GLN A 71 7.86 8.24 7.51
N ARG A 72 7.46 7.38 6.55
CA ARG A 72 7.64 7.63 5.10
C ARG A 72 6.61 8.61 4.56
N TRP A 73 5.37 8.52 5.04
CA TRP A 73 4.23 9.35 4.64
C TRP A 73 3.66 10.08 5.85
N PRO A 74 4.35 11.11 6.38
CA PRO A 74 3.90 11.85 7.56
C PRO A 74 2.61 12.64 7.34
N TRP A 75 2.14 12.71 6.09
CA TRP A 75 0.90 13.36 5.67
C TRP A 75 -0.28 12.38 5.57
N ALA A 76 -0.04 11.07 5.72
CA ALA A 76 -1.09 10.07 5.61
C ALA A 76 -1.97 10.04 6.87
N GLU A 77 -3.25 9.79 6.67
CA GLU A 77 -4.20 9.52 7.74
C GLU A 77 -4.37 8.01 7.93
N VAL A 78 -4.59 7.60 9.19
CA VAL A 78 -4.77 6.18 9.53
C VAL A 78 -6.26 5.89 9.71
N LEU A 79 -6.78 4.99 8.87
CA LEU A 79 -8.11 4.42 9.05
C LEU A 79 -7.96 3.05 9.74
N ASP A 80 -8.31 2.97 11.01
CA ASP A 80 -8.37 1.70 11.74
C ASP A 80 -9.69 0.99 11.41
N VAL A 81 -9.61 -0.10 10.63
CA VAL A 81 -10.75 -0.96 10.31
C VAL A 81 -10.94 -2.00 11.41
N SER A 82 -11.03 -1.55 12.66
CA SER A 82 -11.56 -2.36 13.74
C SER A 82 -13.09 -2.38 13.61
N LYS A 83 -13.73 -3.52 13.90
CA LYS A 83 -15.19 -3.60 13.88
C LYS A 83 -15.74 -2.65 14.94
N ASP A 84 -16.44 -1.60 14.53
CA ASP A 84 -17.48 -0.98 15.35
C ASP A 84 -18.56 -2.04 15.61
N ASN A 85 -18.38 -2.85 16.66
CA ASN A 85 -19.43 -3.68 17.22
C ASN A 85 -20.19 -2.84 18.26
N ASN A 86 -21.36 -2.36 17.86
CA ASN A 86 -22.40 -1.69 18.64
C ASN A 86 -22.18 -0.23 19.07
N THR A 87 -22.86 0.68 18.36
CA THR A 87 -23.72 1.65 19.03
C THR A 87 -25.09 1.63 18.38
N GLN A 88 -25.99 0.82 18.93
CA GLN A 88 -27.43 1.05 18.84
C GLN A 88 -28.04 0.64 20.19
N ASP A 89 -28.42 1.68 20.93
CA ASP A 89 -29.38 1.79 22.01
C ASP A 89 -30.25 0.57 22.35
N SER A 90 -30.27 0.20 23.63
CA SER A 90 -31.45 -0.17 24.44
C SER A 90 -31.10 -0.18 25.92
#